data_AF-A0A392R9R7-F1
#
_entry.id   AF-A0A392R9R7-F1
#
_cell.length_a   1.000
_cell.length_b   1.000
_cell.length_c   1.000
_cell.angle_alpha   90.00
_cell.angle_beta   90.00
_cell.angle_gamma   90.00
#
_symmetry.space_group_name_H-M   'P 1'
#
loop_
_entity.id
_entity.type
_entity.pdbx_description
1 polymer ?
#
loop_
_entity_poly.entity_id
_entity_poly.type
_entity_poly.pdbx_seq_one_letter_code
_entity_poly.pdbx_strand_id
1 'polypeptide(L)'
;MNTWQDLEPRAIKAVTDNEILGRFAKGPVYSIGPLVRTVEPKEKREGEKLILSWLDQQPDESVIYLSFGSGGTMSEGQMRELAYGLELSKQRFIWVVRQPMEEDASAAFFNAGKGGDGLTVVNYLPEG
;
A
#
# COMPACT_ATOMS: atom_id res chain seq x y z
N MET A 1 -1.18 -18.12 10.73
CA MET A 1 -0.45 -16.84 10.64
C MET A 1 -0.03 -16.63 9.18
N ASN A 2 -0.28 -15.44 8.63
CA ASN A 2 0.04 -15.14 7.23
C ASN A 2 1.49 -14.65 7.10
N THR A 3 2.44 -15.56 7.29
CA THR A 3 3.90 -15.38 7.16
C THR A 3 4.53 -16.74 6.85
N TRP A 4 5.83 -16.80 6.59
CA TRP A 4 6.57 -18.05 6.33
C TRP A 4 7.92 -18.09 7.06
N GLN A 5 8.49 -19.29 7.18
CA GLN A 5 9.64 -19.55 8.06
C GLN A 5 10.86 -18.70 7.73
N ASP A 6 11.14 -18.49 6.44
CA ASP A 6 12.32 -17.75 6.01
C ASP A 6 12.18 -16.23 6.19
N LEU A 7 10.95 -15.70 6.27
CA LEU A 7 10.73 -14.27 6.50
C LEU A 7 10.99 -13.90 7.97
N GLU A 8 10.45 -14.68 8.91
CA GLU A 8 10.42 -14.32 10.33
C GLU A 8 10.76 -15.49 11.26
N PRO A 9 11.95 -16.12 11.12
CA PRO A 9 12.26 -17.37 11.82
C PRO A 9 12.24 -17.23 13.35
N ARG A 10 12.67 -16.07 13.86
CA ARG A 10 12.71 -15.78 15.30
C ARG A 10 11.31 -15.55 15.88
N ALA A 11 10.47 -14.79 15.18
CA ALA A 11 9.11 -14.51 15.64
C ALA A 11 8.26 -15.78 15.64
N ILE A 12 8.37 -16.60 14.57
CA ILE A 12 7.68 -17.89 14.48
C ILE A 12 8.13 -18.81 15.63
N LYS A 13 9.45 -18.96 15.85
CA LYS A 13 9.95 -19.77 16.97
C LYS A 13 9.36 -19.30 18.29
N ALA A 14 9.39 -17.99 18.56
CA ALA A 14 8.88 -17.44 19.82
C ALA A 14 7.41 -17.78 20.07
N VAL A 15 6.55 -17.70 19.04
CA VAL A 15 5.11 -17.98 19.17
C VAL A 15 4.75 -19.47 19.14
N THR A 16 5.64 -20.34 18.67
CA THR A 16 5.45 -21.80 18.71
C THR A 16 6.08 -22.46 19.94
N ASP A 17 7.10 -21.83 20.53
CA ASP A 17 7.85 -22.37 21.66
C ASP A 17 7.13 -22.07 22.99
N ASN A 18 6.73 -23.13 23.70
CA ASN A 18 6.00 -23.02 24.96
C ASN A 18 6.83 -22.43 26.12
N GLU A 19 8.16 -22.41 26.01
CA GLU A 19 9.01 -21.74 26.99
C GLU A 19 8.98 -20.21 26.84
N ILE A 20 8.54 -19.71 25.68
CA ILE A 20 8.54 -18.28 25.34
C ILE A 20 7.10 -17.73 25.28
N LEU A 21 6.53 -17.57 24.08
CA LEU A 21 5.17 -17.04 23.89
C LEU A 21 4.15 -18.14 23.60
N GLY A 22 4.59 -19.33 23.20
CA GLY A 22 3.71 -20.46 22.85
C GLY A 22 2.76 -20.87 23.97
N ARG A 23 3.17 -20.71 25.24
CA ARG A 23 2.32 -20.95 26.41
C ARG A 23 1.05 -20.10 26.47
N PHE A 24 1.03 -18.95 25.80
CA PHE A 24 -0.14 -18.06 25.72
C PHE A 24 -1.02 -18.35 24.51
N ALA A 25 -0.56 -19.16 23.56
CA ALA A 25 -1.36 -19.58 22.43
C ALA A 25 -2.38 -20.64 22.87
N LYS A 26 -3.64 -20.46 22.49
CA LYS A 26 -4.73 -21.39 22.82
C LYS A 26 -4.72 -22.68 21.96
N GLY A 27 -3.71 -22.85 21.10
CA GLY A 27 -3.57 -23.97 20.17
C GLY A 27 -2.32 -23.83 19.30
N PRO A 28 -2.02 -24.83 18.45
CA PRO A 28 -0.86 -24.80 17.57
C PRO A 28 -0.93 -23.64 16.57
N VAL A 29 0.21 -22.97 16.37
CA VAL A 29 0.35 -21.85 15.44
C VAL A 29 1.00 -22.35 14.16
N TYR A 30 0.34 -22.14 13.01
CA TYR A 30 0.85 -22.49 11.69
C TYR A 30 1.15 -21.24 10.87
N SER A 31 2.37 -21.12 10.36
CA SER A 31 2.77 -20.14 9.35
C SER A 31 2.45 -20.72 7.96
N ILE A 32 1.47 -20.15 7.28
CA ILE A 32 0.94 -20.66 5.99
C ILE A 32 0.94 -19.59 4.89
N GLY A 33 1.74 -18.54 5.06
CA GLY A 33 1.86 -17.47 4.09
C GLY A 33 2.76 -17.82 2.89
N PRO A 34 2.80 -16.96 1.86
CA PRO A 34 1.98 -15.77 1.71
C PRO A 34 0.56 -16.10 1.21
N LEU A 35 -0.45 -15.79 2.03
CA LEU A 35 -1.86 -15.78 1.64
C LEU A 35 -2.17 -14.42 1.01
N VAL A 36 -1.92 -14.32 -0.28
CA VAL A 36 -2.19 -13.15 -1.10
C VAL A 36 -3.20 -13.48 -2.18
N ARG A 37 -3.85 -12.46 -2.74
CA ARG A 37 -4.77 -12.66 -3.86
C ARG A 37 -4.01 -13.19 -5.07
N THR A 38 -4.51 -14.27 -5.65
CA THR A 38 -4.06 -14.73 -6.95
C THR A 38 -4.51 -13.74 -8.02
N VAL A 39 -3.59 -13.39 -8.92
CA VAL A 39 -3.91 -12.54 -10.06
C VAL A 39 -4.67 -13.40 -11.07
N GLU A 40 -5.99 -13.29 -11.06
CA GLU A 40 -6.81 -13.90 -12.11
C GLU A 40 -6.73 -13.06 -13.39
N PRO A 41 -6.66 -13.70 -14.58
CA PRO A 41 -6.80 -12.98 -15.85
C PRO A 41 -8.17 -12.32 -15.88
N LYS A 42 -8.21 -11.00 -15.73
CA LYS A 42 -9.41 -10.19 -15.91
C LYS A 42 -9.13 -9.15 -16.98
N GLU A 43 -10.17 -8.78 -17.73
CA GLU A 43 -10.06 -7.67 -18.66
C GLU A 43 -9.66 -6.41 -17.88
N LYS A 44 -8.50 -5.87 -18.25
CA LYS A 44 -7.98 -4.64 -17.65
C LYS A 44 -8.88 -3.48 -18.05
N ARG A 45 -9.16 -2.59 -17.10
CA ARG A 45 -9.86 -1.33 -17.38
C ARG A 45 -8.96 -0.44 -18.25
N GLU A 46 -9.57 0.48 -18.98
CA GLU A 46 -8.82 1.34 -19.91
C GLU A 46 -7.70 2.13 -19.22
N GLY A 47 -7.96 2.66 -18.03
CA GLY A 47 -6.93 3.33 -17.21
C GLY A 47 -5.78 2.40 -16.78
N GLU A 48 -6.06 1.12 -16.49
CA GLU A 48 -5.03 0.14 -16.15
C GLU A 48 -4.16 -0.19 -17.36
N LYS A 49 -4.76 -0.27 -18.56
CA LYS A 49 -4.00 -0.46 -19.80
C LYS A 49 -3.08 0.72 -20.06
N LEU A 50 -3.55 1.96 -19.91
CA LEU A 50 -2.74 3.16 -20.13
C LEU A 50 -1.54 3.21 -19.18
N ILE A 51 -1.75 2.95 -17.88
CA ILE A 51 -0.67 2.96 -16.89
C ILE A 51 0.36 1.87 -17.18
N LEU A 52 -0.08 0.65 -17.53
CA LEU A 52 0.83 -0.44 -17.83
C LEU A 52 1.59 -0.20 -19.14
N SER A 53 0.95 0.31 -20.18
CA SER A 53 1.63 0.69 -21.42
C SER A 53 2.67 1.78 -21.20
N TRP A 54 2.43 2.72 -20.26
CA TRP A 54 3.45 3.70 -19.86
C TRP A 54 4.60 3.05 -19.08
N LEU A 55 4.29 2.12 -18.17
CA LEU A 55 5.28 1.39 -17.37
C LEU A 55 6.19 0.51 -18.24
N ASP A 56 5.63 -0.16 -19.26
CA ASP A 56 6.33 -1.02 -20.22
C ASP A 56 7.40 -0.25 -21.04
N GLN A 57 7.35 1.08 -21.05
CA GLN A 57 8.32 1.94 -21.75
C GLN A 57 9.46 2.43 -20.83
N GLN A 58 9.44 2.09 -19.53
CA GLN A 58 10.45 2.53 -18.58
C GLN A 58 11.57 1.49 -18.44
N PRO A 59 12.81 1.90 -18.10
CA PRO A 59 13.85 0.95 -17.74
C PRO A 59 13.47 0.08 -16.54
N ASP A 60 14.02 -1.12 -16.48
CA ASP A 60 13.84 -2.03 -15.36
C ASP A 60 14.22 -1.35 -14.03
N GLU A 61 13.43 -1.63 -12.99
CA GLU A 61 13.68 -1.15 -11.62
C GLU A 61 13.78 0.38 -11.48
N SER A 62 13.22 1.15 -12.43
CA SER A 62 13.39 2.61 -12.48
C SER A 62 12.17 3.45 -12.07
N VAL A 63 11.07 2.80 -11.66
CA VAL A 63 9.80 3.46 -11.31
C VAL A 63 9.41 3.13 -9.87
N ILE A 64 9.10 4.17 -9.09
CA ILE A 64 8.59 4.04 -7.73
C ILE A 64 7.08 3.84 -7.76
N TYR A 65 6.58 2.76 -7.17
CA TYR A 65 5.16 2.60 -6.89
C TYR A 65 4.83 3.07 -5.47
N LEU A 66 3.91 4.02 -5.34
CA LEU A 66 3.50 4.58 -4.05
C LEU A 66 2.02 4.37 -3.80
N SER A 67 1.69 3.65 -2.72
CA SER A 67 0.32 3.45 -2.26
C SER A 67 0.28 3.25 -0.75
N PHE A 68 -0.61 3.97 -0.07
CA PHE A 68 -0.88 3.81 1.37
C PHE A 68 -2.03 2.83 1.65
N GLY A 69 -2.40 2.02 0.66
CA GLY A 69 -3.48 1.06 0.77
C GLY A 69 -4.87 1.71 0.88
N SER A 70 -5.88 0.87 1.14
CA SER A 70 -7.27 1.34 1.17
C SER A 70 -7.70 2.03 2.46
N GLY A 71 -6.89 1.94 3.51
CA GLY A 71 -7.18 2.55 4.81
C GLY A 71 -6.16 3.60 5.24
N GLY A 72 -5.09 3.81 4.47
CA GLY A 72 -4.16 4.91 4.74
C GLY A 72 -4.75 6.24 4.28
N THR A 73 -4.64 7.25 5.14
CA THR A 73 -4.84 8.67 4.79
C THR A 73 -3.60 9.46 5.05
N MET A 74 -3.56 10.64 4.45
CA MET A 74 -2.57 11.66 4.69
C MET A 74 -3.32 12.97 4.93
N SER A 75 -2.80 13.81 5.83
CA SER A 75 -3.25 15.20 5.89
C SER A 75 -2.84 15.93 4.61
N GLU A 76 -3.46 17.09 4.36
CA GLU A 76 -3.10 17.93 3.23
C GLU A 76 -1.61 18.31 3.26
N GLY A 77 -1.11 18.69 4.45
CA GLY A 77 0.29 19.01 4.66
C GLY A 77 1.22 17.84 4.30
N GLN A 78 0.90 16.62 4.74
CA GLN A 78 1.69 15.42 4.42
C GLN A 78 1.66 15.12 2.92
N MET A 79 0.50 15.26 2.28
CA MET A 79 0.37 15.05 0.83
C MET A 79 1.23 16.03 0.05
N ARG A 80 1.23 17.30 0.44
CA ARG A 80 2.04 18.34 -0.19
C ARG A 80 3.53 18.08 -0.07
N GLU A 81 4.02 17.76 1.14
CA GLU A 81 5.45 17.45 1.34
C GLU A 81 5.88 16.20 0.57
N LEU A 82 5.02 15.18 0.49
CA LEU A 82 5.28 13.99 -0.32
C LEU A 82 5.36 14.33 -1.81
N ALA A 83 4.46 15.17 -2.31
CA ALA A 83 4.45 15.59 -3.71
C ALA A 83 5.72 16.38 -4.06
N TYR A 84 6.12 17.33 -3.20
CA TYR A 84 7.40 18.03 -3.35
C TYR A 84 8.60 17.06 -3.31
N GLY A 85 8.59 16.09 -2.40
CA GLY A 85 9.65 15.08 -2.32
C GLY A 85 9.77 14.26 -3.60
N LEU A 86 8.64 13.84 -4.18
CA LEU A 86 8.62 13.11 -5.46
C LEU A 86 9.16 13.98 -6.61
N GLU A 87 8.73 15.24 -6.70
CA GLU A 87 9.19 16.17 -7.73
C GLU A 87 10.71 16.46 -7.64
N LEU A 88 11.21 16.68 -6.42
CA LEU A 88 12.62 16.94 -6.16
C LEU A 88 13.50 15.69 -6.37
N SER A 89 12.94 14.49 -6.18
CA SER A 89 13.67 13.23 -6.38
C SER A 89 14.09 12.98 -7.83
N LYS A 90 13.40 13.63 -8.78
CA LYS A 90 13.53 13.40 -10.23
C LYS A 90 13.38 11.93 -10.65
N GLN A 91 12.78 11.11 -9.79
CA GLN A 91 12.46 9.72 -10.08
C GLN A 91 11.12 9.64 -10.80
N ARG A 92 10.97 8.60 -11.62
CA ARG A 92 9.68 8.25 -12.22
C ARG A 92 8.84 7.57 -11.15
N PHE A 93 7.55 7.88 -11.09
CA PHE A 93 6.67 7.28 -10.08
C PHE A 93 5.26 7.04 -10.60
N ILE A 94 4.59 6.07 -10.00
CA ILE A 94 3.13 5.87 -10.05
C ILE A 94 2.63 6.05 -8.63
N TRP A 95 1.82 7.07 -8.39
CA TRP A 95 1.25 7.36 -7.07
C TRP A 95 -0.26 7.17 -7.07
N VAL A 96 -0.74 6.27 -6.21
CA VAL A 96 -2.17 6.07 -5.95
C VAL A 96 -2.62 7.08 -4.88
N VAL A 97 -3.27 8.15 -5.31
CA VAL A 97 -3.69 9.26 -4.44
C VAL A 97 -5.15 9.07 -3.99
N ARG A 98 -5.44 9.54 -2.77
CA ARG A 98 -6.79 9.63 -2.19
C ARG A 98 -6.97 11.00 -1.57
N GLN A 99 -8.20 11.49 -1.46
CA GLN A 99 -8.46 12.79 -0.85
C GLN A 99 -7.82 12.89 0.54
N PRO A 100 -7.14 14.01 0.86
CA PRO A 100 -6.56 14.22 2.17
C PRO A 100 -7.67 14.23 3.23
N MET A 101 -7.34 13.77 4.43
CA MET A 101 -8.26 13.75 5.56
C MET A 101 -7.53 14.35 6.77
N GLU A 102 -8.06 15.46 7.27
CA GLU A 102 -7.51 16.15 8.46
C GLU A 102 -7.90 15.46 9.77
N GLU A 103 -8.90 14.56 9.75
CA GLU A 103 -9.30 13.73 10.88
C GLU A 103 -8.60 12.37 10.89
N ASP A 104 -8.67 11.71 12.06
CA ASP A 104 -7.96 10.49 12.44
C ASP A 104 -7.85 9.45 11.31
N ALA A 105 -6.65 8.93 11.07
CA ALA A 105 -6.35 8.12 9.88
C ALA A 105 -7.19 6.84 9.75
N SER A 106 -7.77 6.40 10.87
CA SER A 106 -8.71 5.30 10.96
C SER A 106 -10.09 5.59 10.33
N ALA A 107 -10.50 6.85 10.19
CA ALA A 107 -11.80 7.25 9.67
C ALA A 107 -11.98 6.92 8.18
N ALA A 108 -10.90 6.86 7.40
CA ALA A 108 -10.98 6.50 5.99
C ALA A 108 -11.14 5.00 5.73
N PHE A 109 -10.78 4.14 6.69
CA PHE A 109 -11.04 2.70 6.56
C PHE A 109 -12.54 2.43 6.35
N PHE A 110 -13.41 3.20 7.02
CA PHE A 110 -14.86 3.07 6.92
C PHE A 110 -15.49 3.86 5.77
N ASN A 111 -14.78 4.86 5.23
CA ASN A 111 -15.23 5.67 4.10
C ASN A 111 -14.71 5.16 2.74
N ALA A 112 -14.00 4.03 2.70
CA ALA A 112 -13.51 3.36 1.50
C ALA A 112 -14.69 2.93 0.59
N GLY A 113 -15.24 3.88 -0.17
CA GLY A 113 -16.42 3.70 -1.01
C GLY A 113 -17.22 4.98 -1.26
N LYS A 114 -17.04 6.04 -0.45
CA LYS A 114 -17.60 7.36 -0.77
C LYS A 114 -16.66 8.06 -1.76
N GLY A 115 -16.98 7.94 -3.05
CA GLY A 115 -16.28 8.62 -4.12
C GLY A 115 -16.43 10.13 -3.96
N GLY A 116 -15.44 10.76 -3.34
CA GLY A 116 -15.23 12.19 -3.53
C GLY A 116 -14.76 12.44 -4.97
N ASP A 117 -15.07 13.61 -5.52
CA ASP A 117 -14.65 13.94 -6.88
C ASP A 117 -13.10 13.95 -6.96
N GLY A 118 -12.55 13.40 -8.04
CA GLY A 118 -11.10 13.35 -8.26
C GLY A 118 -10.46 14.71 -8.60
N LEU A 119 -11.29 15.73 -8.83
CA LEU A 119 -10.89 17.11 -9.14
C LEU A 119 -10.39 17.85 -7.89
N THR A 120 -10.82 17.46 -6.68
CA THR A 120 -10.28 18.06 -5.45
C THR A 120 -8.85 17.59 -5.17
N VAL A 121 -8.51 16.34 -5.52
CA VAL A 121 -7.19 15.75 -5.24
C VAL A 121 -6.06 16.46 -5.98
N VAL A 122 -6.32 16.89 -7.22
CA VAL A 122 -5.31 17.58 -8.04
C VAL A 122 -4.94 18.97 -7.52
N ASN A 123 -5.82 19.61 -6.75
CA ASN A 123 -5.56 20.93 -6.17
C ASN A 123 -4.47 20.91 -5.07
N TYR A 124 -4.13 19.73 -4.57
CA TYR A 124 -3.13 19.54 -3.52
C TYR A 124 -1.77 19.10 -4.07
N LEU A 125 -1.65 18.91 -5.39
CA LEU A 125 -0.41 18.58 -6.06
C LEU A 125 0.29 19.87 -6.51
N PRO A 126 1.63 19.93 -6.48
CA PRO A 126 2.37 21.07 -7.01
C PRO A 126 2.07 21.23 -8.52
N GLU A 127 2.08 22.47 -8.99
CA GLU A 127 2.03 22.78 -10.42
C GLU A 127 3.37 22.37 -11.03
N GLY A 128 3.43 21.16 -11.56
CA GLY A 128 4.62 20.58 -12.20
C GLY A 128 4.99 21.22 -13.54
#